data_AF-A0A541BYW7-F1
#
_entry.id   AF-A0A541BYW7-F1
#
_cell.length_a   1.000
_cell.length_b   1.000
_cell.length_c   1.000
_cell.angle_alpha   90.00
_cell.angle_beta   90.00
_cell.angle_gamma   90.00
#
_symmetry.space_group_name_H-M   'P 1'
#
loop_
_entity.id
_entity.type
_entity.pdbx_description
1 polymer ?
#
loop_
_entity_poly.entity_id
_entity_poly.type
_entity_poly.pdbx_seq_one_letter_code
_entity_poly.pdbx_strand_id
1 'polypeptide(L)'
;MRARWRRCGACATAACPMPWSGPIGALSRRASGISRRERRGQDKDEEAMRAVTYALAAASAAALRHLLLRLPAGDRAWLARRLMGDRYALPVRSFAGFCQNALHAWKNRQYDVHRNGEAALLARLAPFRPRVLLDVGANVGEWAEAACRHLPEATVHAFEIAPATAALLRDRAAPFGGRIVVNPFGLSDREGRVTIYADAADSTATSTLPLALAYNPGMDRPAAPVEAMAEVTTGDAYLDRHGIAAVDLLKIDVEGAERAVLDGFSGALRAGRVRMIQFEYGWLNAHTGATLKWFHGLLEPLGFRIGKLYPEGVAFKDYAYEDEDFLGPNYIACHRDRADWIEALRCPPLALA
;
A
#
# COMPACT_ATOMS: atom_id res chain seq x y z
N MET A 1 46.92 -15.29 21.35
CA MET A 1 46.37 -16.67 21.34
C MET A 1 45.28 -16.74 20.29
N ARG A 2 45.53 -17.44 19.18
CA ARG A 2 44.60 -17.65 18.07
C ARG A 2 44.04 -19.07 18.18
N ALA A 3 42.73 -19.25 18.30
CA ALA A 3 42.11 -20.57 18.27
C ALA A 3 41.61 -20.89 16.86
N ARG A 4 42.19 -21.96 16.30
CA ARG A 4 41.93 -22.53 14.97
C ARG A 4 40.60 -23.26 14.96
N TRP A 5 39.74 -22.96 13.99
CA TRP A 5 38.62 -23.84 13.62
C TRP A 5 39.07 -24.83 12.55
N ARG A 6 38.98 -26.13 12.87
CA ARG A 6 39.31 -27.24 11.97
C ARG A 6 38.22 -27.37 10.91
N ARG A 7 38.64 -27.42 9.63
CA ARG A 7 37.83 -27.89 8.50
C ARG A 7 37.64 -29.40 8.64
N CYS A 8 36.39 -29.88 8.56
CA CYS A 8 36.10 -31.27 8.22
C CYS A 8 35.52 -31.27 6.80
N GLY A 9 36.16 -32.02 5.91
CA GLY A 9 35.84 -32.08 4.50
C GLY A 9 34.85 -33.17 4.12
N ALA A 10 34.23 -32.93 2.96
CA ALA A 10 33.72 -33.88 1.98
C ALA A 10 32.48 -34.73 2.33
N CYS A 11 31.35 -34.35 1.75
CA CYS A 11 30.64 -35.26 0.87
C CYS A 11 30.19 -34.48 -0.38
N ALA A 12 30.79 -34.80 -1.51
CA ALA A 12 30.41 -34.32 -2.82
C ALA A 12 29.30 -35.22 -3.38
N THR A 13 28.27 -34.65 -4.01
CA THR A 13 27.78 -35.02 -5.35
C THR A 13 26.51 -34.24 -5.72
N ALA A 14 26.37 -33.95 -7.01
CA ALA A 14 25.25 -33.35 -7.74
C ALA A 14 25.31 -31.81 -7.96
N ALA A 15 26.11 -31.43 -8.96
CA ALA A 15 26.02 -30.16 -9.66
C ALA A 15 24.69 -30.05 -10.42
N CYS A 16 23.97 -28.95 -10.21
CA CYS A 16 22.86 -28.52 -11.07
C CYS A 16 23.41 -27.44 -12.03
N PRO A 17 23.22 -27.53 -13.36
CA PRO A 17 23.92 -26.67 -14.30
C PRO A 17 23.38 -25.25 -14.32
N MET A 18 24.31 -24.33 -14.56
CA MET A 18 24.22 -22.87 -14.64
C MET A 18 23.18 -22.32 -15.64
N PRO A 19 22.79 -21.04 -15.51
CA PRO A 19 21.67 -20.43 -16.21
C PRO A 19 22.03 -20.00 -17.65
N TRP A 20 21.06 -20.13 -18.54
CA TRP A 20 21.13 -19.65 -19.92
C TRP A 20 21.12 -18.10 -19.96
N SER A 21 22.17 -17.53 -20.53
CA SER A 21 22.27 -16.13 -20.95
C SER A 21 22.23 -16.05 -22.49
N GLY A 22 21.15 -15.51 -23.05
CA GLY A 22 20.98 -15.25 -24.48
C GLY A 22 19.85 -14.25 -24.76
N PRO A 23 19.95 -13.41 -25.81
CA PRO A 23 19.10 -12.24 -25.99
C PRO A 23 17.72 -12.61 -26.53
N ILE A 24 16.64 -12.24 -25.83
CA ILE A 24 15.26 -12.42 -26.31
C ILE A 24 14.89 -11.18 -27.15
N GLY A 25 15.44 -11.12 -28.35
CA GLY A 25 15.00 -10.26 -29.43
C GLY A 25 14.72 -11.14 -30.66
N ALA A 26 13.50 -11.03 -31.20
CA ALA A 26 12.99 -11.70 -32.39
C ALA A 26 12.40 -13.12 -32.21
N LEU A 27 11.16 -13.18 -31.72
CA LEU A 27 10.14 -14.15 -32.15
C LEU A 27 8.75 -13.51 -32.00
N SER A 28 8.45 -12.52 -32.86
CA SER A 28 7.08 -12.07 -33.09
C SER A 28 6.59 -12.62 -34.43
N ARG A 29 5.28 -12.92 -34.48
CA ARG A 29 4.47 -13.42 -35.62
C ARG A 29 4.32 -14.95 -35.70
N ARG A 30 3.44 -15.49 -34.85
CA ARG A 30 2.37 -16.46 -35.20
C ARG A 30 1.53 -16.77 -33.95
N ALA A 31 0.52 -15.93 -33.68
CA ALA A 31 -0.59 -16.28 -32.79
C ALA A 31 -1.76 -15.31 -33.03
N SER A 32 -2.53 -15.55 -34.09
CA SER A 32 -3.82 -14.89 -34.29
C SER A 32 -4.83 -15.92 -34.78
N GLY A 33 -5.56 -16.51 -33.85
CA GLY A 33 -6.58 -17.52 -34.16
C GLY A 33 -7.21 -18.19 -32.95
N ILE A 34 -7.51 -17.46 -31.86
CA ILE A 34 -8.40 -17.97 -30.81
C ILE A 34 -9.77 -17.33 -31.04
N SER A 35 -10.78 -18.15 -31.31
CA SER A 35 -12.14 -17.69 -31.59
C SER A 35 -12.77 -17.04 -30.35
N ARG A 36 -13.74 -16.12 -30.53
CA ARG A 36 -14.52 -15.54 -29.40
C ARG A 36 -15.22 -16.61 -28.54
N ARG A 37 -15.46 -17.80 -29.11
CA ARG A 37 -16.12 -18.93 -28.45
C ARG A 37 -15.15 -19.69 -27.53
N GLU A 38 -13.88 -19.81 -27.91
CA GLU A 38 -12.82 -20.41 -27.09
C GLU A 38 -12.41 -19.50 -25.92
N ARG A 39 -12.33 -18.18 -26.14
CA ARG A 39 -12.12 -17.21 -25.04
C ARG A 39 -13.24 -17.25 -24.00
N ARG A 40 -14.50 -17.31 -24.44
CA ARG A 40 -15.66 -17.50 -23.56
C ARG A 40 -15.68 -18.86 -22.85
N GLY A 41 -15.04 -19.88 -23.42
CA GLY A 41 -14.87 -21.19 -22.78
C GLY A 41 -13.81 -21.15 -21.68
N GLN A 42 -12.67 -20.54 -21.97
CA GLN A 42 -11.57 -20.34 -21.01
C GLN A 42 -11.99 -19.47 -19.82
N ASP A 43 -12.74 -18.39 -20.03
CA ASP A 43 -13.25 -17.56 -18.94
C ASP A 43 -14.23 -18.33 -18.03
N LYS A 44 -15.06 -19.21 -18.61
CA LYS A 44 -16.01 -20.04 -17.85
C LYS A 44 -15.33 -21.16 -17.08
N ASP A 45 -14.28 -21.75 -17.64
CA ASP A 45 -13.49 -22.79 -16.97
C ASP A 45 -12.67 -22.18 -15.81
N GLU A 46 -12.14 -20.95 -15.96
CA GLU A 46 -11.53 -20.21 -14.85
C GLU A 46 -12.54 -19.86 -13.75
N GLU A 47 -13.74 -19.41 -14.12
CA GLU A 47 -14.80 -19.06 -13.17
C GLU A 47 -15.31 -20.29 -12.41
N ALA A 48 -15.46 -21.42 -13.09
CA ALA A 48 -15.80 -22.71 -12.48
C ALA A 48 -14.69 -23.22 -11.55
N MET A 49 -13.42 -23.11 -11.96
CA MET A 49 -12.29 -23.50 -11.13
C MET A 49 -12.16 -22.62 -9.88
N ARG A 50 -12.44 -21.32 -10.00
CA ARG A 50 -12.54 -20.40 -8.85
C ARG A 50 -13.67 -20.82 -7.91
N ALA A 51 -14.85 -21.15 -8.44
CA ALA A 51 -15.99 -21.59 -7.63
C ALA A 51 -15.70 -22.91 -6.86
N VAL A 52 -15.09 -23.90 -7.52
CA VAL A 52 -14.70 -25.17 -6.88
C VAL A 52 -13.61 -24.95 -5.83
N THR A 53 -12.60 -24.12 -6.14
CA THR A 53 -11.54 -23.76 -5.19
C THR A 53 -12.12 -23.03 -3.97
N TYR A 54 -13.07 -22.12 -4.19
CA TYR A 54 -13.76 -21.40 -3.12
C TYR A 54 -14.60 -22.34 -2.25
N ALA A 55 -15.34 -23.27 -2.85
CA ALA A 55 -16.15 -24.25 -2.11
C ALA A 55 -15.29 -25.21 -1.28
N LEU A 56 -14.18 -25.71 -1.82
CA LEU A 56 -13.22 -26.56 -1.10
C LEU A 56 -12.52 -25.79 0.02
N ALA A 57 -12.12 -24.54 -0.21
CA ALA A 57 -11.55 -23.66 0.81
C ALA A 57 -12.57 -23.35 1.92
N ALA A 58 -13.83 -23.07 1.57
CA ALA A 58 -14.90 -22.82 2.52
C ALA A 58 -15.24 -24.05 3.36
N ALA A 59 -15.35 -25.24 2.77
CA ALA A 59 -15.57 -26.49 3.50
C ALA A 59 -14.39 -26.84 4.43
N SER A 60 -13.16 -26.64 3.96
CA SER A 60 -11.94 -26.85 4.75
C SER A 60 -11.85 -25.85 5.90
N ALA A 61 -12.18 -24.57 5.65
CA ALA A 61 -12.20 -23.53 6.67
C ALA A 61 -13.32 -23.74 7.69
N ALA A 62 -14.50 -24.20 7.27
CA ALA A 62 -15.60 -24.56 8.17
C ALA A 62 -15.23 -25.76 9.06
N ALA A 63 -14.59 -26.79 8.49
CA ALA A 63 -14.09 -27.94 9.24
C ALA A 63 -12.97 -27.54 10.22
N LEU A 64 -12.01 -26.71 9.80
CA LEU A 64 -10.96 -26.17 10.66
C LEU A 64 -11.53 -25.27 11.77
N ARG A 65 -12.48 -24.39 11.45
CA ARG A 65 -13.17 -23.54 12.43
C ARG A 65 -13.93 -24.38 13.44
N HIS A 66 -14.68 -25.39 12.97
CA HIS A 66 -15.43 -26.30 13.83
C HIS A 66 -14.52 -27.09 14.76
N LEU A 67 -13.39 -27.59 14.23
CA LEU A 67 -12.34 -28.23 15.02
C LEU A 67 -11.79 -27.25 16.07
N LEU A 68 -11.32 -26.07 15.67
CA LEU A 68 -10.68 -25.09 16.55
C LEU A 68 -11.61 -24.55 17.65
N LEU A 69 -12.89 -24.32 17.34
CA LEU A 69 -13.89 -23.83 18.30
C LEU A 69 -14.33 -24.91 19.30
N ARG A 70 -14.28 -26.18 18.91
CA ARG A 70 -14.72 -27.31 19.76
C ARG A 70 -13.60 -28.04 20.47
N LEU A 71 -12.33 -27.77 20.13
CA LEU A 71 -11.19 -28.33 20.88
C LEU A 71 -11.19 -27.76 22.31
N PRO A 72 -11.22 -28.61 23.35
CA PRO A 72 -10.93 -28.22 24.73
C PRO A 72 -9.61 -27.43 24.86
N ALA A 73 -9.48 -26.64 25.92
CA ALA A 73 -8.25 -25.87 26.17
C ALA A 73 -6.98 -26.75 26.18
N GLY A 74 -7.08 -27.97 26.72
CA GLY A 74 -5.99 -28.95 26.71
C GLY A 74 -5.59 -29.40 25.30
N ASP A 75 -6.57 -29.65 24.43
CA ASP A 75 -6.31 -30.12 23.06
C ASP A 75 -5.79 -29.00 22.15
N ARG A 76 -6.23 -27.76 22.38
CA ARG A 76 -5.61 -26.58 21.74
C ARG A 76 -4.14 -26.42 22.14
N ALA A 77 -3.82 -26.60 23.42
CA ALA A 77 -2.45 -26.56 23.90
C ALA A 77 -1.60 -27.72 23.35
N TRP A 78 -2.18 -28.92 23.24
CA TRP A 78 -1.53 -30.08 22.61
C TRP A 78 -1.23 -29.83 21.13
N LEU A 79 -2.23 -29.34 20.37
CA LEU A 79 -2.07 -29.01 18.95
C LEU A 79 -1.01 -27.93 18.75
N ALA A 80 -1.05 -26.86 19.57
CA ALA A 80 -0.02 -25.82 19.55
C ALA A 80 1.38 -26.40 19.81
N ARG A 81 1.53 -27.29 20.80
CA ARG A 81 2.80 -27.97 21.07
C ARG A 81 3.27 -28.82 19.89
N ARG A 82 2.37 -29.53 19.20
CA ARG A 82 2.72 -30.33 18.03
C ARG A 82 3.19 -29.45 16.87
N LEU A 83 2.45 -28.40 16.55
CA LEU A 83 2.82 -27.42 15.52
C LEU A 83 4.15 -26.74 15.85
N MET A 84 4.42 -26.42 17.12
CA MET A 84 5.70 -25.86 17.56
C MET A 84 6.85 -26.87 17.43
N GLY A 85 6.63 -28.15 17.78
CA GLY A 85 7.64 -29.20 17.66
C GLY A 85 8.03 -29.46 16.21
N ASP A 86 7.08 -29.42 15.30
CA ASP A 86 7.29 -29.65 13.86
C ASP A 86 7.39 -28.33 13.06
N ARG A 87 7.66 -27.18 13.70
CA ARG A 87 7.59 -25.85 13.07
C ARG A 87 8.47 -25.65 11.82
N TYR A 88 9.50 -26.48 11.68
CA TYR A 88 10.41 -26.45 10.55
C TYR A 88 10.12 -27.53 9.49
N ALA A 89 9.20 -28.46 9.78
CA ALA A 89 8.75 -29.44 8.81
C ALA A 89 8.02 -28.75 7.65
N LEU A 90 8.31 -29.19 6.42
CA LEU A 90 7.78 -28.57 5.21
C LEU A 90 6.24 -28.44 5.22
N PRO A 91 5.45 -29.48 5.58
CA PRO A 91 3.98 -29.36 5.58
C PRO A 91 3.45 -28.30 6.55
N VAL A 92 4.05 -28.18 7.73
CA VAL A 92 3.66 -27.19 8.75
C VAL A 92 4.00 -25.78 8.28
N ARG A 93 5.18 -25.58 7.69
CA ARG A 93 5.59 -24.29 7.11
C ARG A 93 4.69 -23.89 5.94
N SER A 94 4.34 -24.81 5.05
CA SER A 94 3.43 -24.56 3.93
C SER A 94 2.03 -24.14 4.42
N PHE A 95 1.49 -24.83 5.42
CA PHE A 95 0.21 -24.47 6.03
C PHE A 95 0.26 -23.10 6.71
N ALA A 96 1.30 -22.83 7.50
CA ALA A 96 1.50 -21.53 8.14
C ALA A 96 1.61 -20.39 7.11
N GLY A 97 2.35 -20.60 6.01
CA GLY A 97 2.46 -19.63 4.92
C GLY A 97 1.14 -19.37 4.22
N PHE A 98 0.33 -20.41 3.98
CA PHE A 98 -1.03 -20.25 3.45
C PHE A 98 -1.91 -19.40 4.39
N CYS A 99 -1.93 -19.71 5.69
CA CYS A 99 -2.69 -18.94 6.68
C CYS A 99 -2.22 -17.48 6.75
N GLN A 100 -0.91 -17.24 6.67
CA GLN A 100 -0.36 -15.89 6.66
C GLN A 100 -0.78 -15.11 5.41
N ASN A 101 -0.77 -15.73 4.23
CA ASN A 101 -1.26 -15.09 3.00
C ASN A 101 -2.76 -14.80 3.04
N ALA A 102 -3.55 -15.72 3.59
CA ALA A 102 -4.97 -15.50 3.81
C ALA A 102 -5.20 -14.31 4.77
N LEU A 103 -4.41 -14.19 5.84
CA LEU A 103 -4.46 -13.06 6.75
C LEU A 103 -4.06 -11.74 6.08
N HIS A 104 -2.99 -11.75 5.26
CA HIS A 104 -2.58 -10.57 4.48
C HIS A 104 -3.68 -10.10 3.52
N ALA A 105 -4.33 -11.03 2.81
CA ALA A 105 -5.44 -10.73 1.92
C ALA A 105 -6.64 -10.18 2.70
N TRP A 106 -7.00 -10.81 3.81
CA TRP A 106 -8.09 -10.34 4.68
C TRP A 106 -7.81 -8.94 5.26
N LYS A 107 -6.54 -8.63 5.55
CA LYS A 107 -6.10 -7.30 5.99
C LYS A 107 -5.88 -6.32 4.84
N ASN A 108 -6.28 -6.64 3.61
CA ASN A 108 -6.16 -5.79 2.43
C ASN A 108 -4.72 -5.31 2.13
N ARG A 109 -3.73 -6.20 2.28
CA ARG A 109 -2.33 -5.94 1.87
C ARG A 109 -2.19 -5.99 0.34
N GLN A 110 -2.67 -4.96 -0.33
CA GLN A 110 -2.71 -4.80 -1.78
C GLN A 110 -2.37 -3.36 -2.17
N TYR A 111 -1.55 -3.17 -3.21
CA TYR A 111 -1.05 -1.86 -3.65
C TYR A 111 -1.65 -1.40 -4.99
N ASP A 112 -2.37 -2.28 -5.70
CA ASP A 112 -3.13 -1.90 -6.90
C ASP A 112 -4.32 -1.02 -6.51
N VAL A 113 -4.32 0.24 -6.97
CA VAL A 113 -5.34 1.28 -6.74
C VAL A 113 -6.78 0.83 -7.08
N HIS A 114 -6.92 -0.12 -8.01
CA HIS A 114 -8.21 -0.66 -8.42
C HIS A 114 -8.70 -1.82 -7.54
N ARG A 115 -7.83 -2.36 -6.69
CA ARG A 115 -8.12 -3.53 -5.84
C ARG A 115 -8.02 -3.26 -4.36
N ASN A 116 -7.28 -2.24 -3.94
CA ASN A 116 -7.05 -1.91 -2.53
C ASN A 116 -8.13 -0.99 -1.93
N GLY A 117 -9.06 -0.50 -2.73
CA GLY A 117 -10.17 0.37 -2.32
C GLY A 117 -10.00 1.86 -2.61
N GLU A 118 -8.85 2.33 -3.09
CA GLU A 118 -8.64 3.75 -3.39
C GLU A 118 -9.53 4.28 -4.52
N ALA A 119 -9.57 3.59 -5.66
CA ALA A 119 -10.50 3.97 -6.75
C ALA A 119 -11.96 3.91 -6.29
N ALA A 120 -12.28 2.94 -5.43
CA ALA A 120 -13.62 2.74 -4.88
C ALA A 120 -14.00 3.83 -3.86
N LEU A 121 -13.04 4.37 -3.11
CA LEU A 121 -13.18 5.53 -2.24
C LEU A 121 -13.49 6.78 -3.09
N LEU A 122 -12.71 7.04 -4.13
CA LEU A 122 -12.90 8.18 -5.04
C LEU A 122 -14.29 8.13 -5.69
N ALA A 123 -14.74 6.96 -6.14
CA ALA A 123 -16.07 6.78 -6.70
C ALA A 123 -17.19 7.08 -5.67
N ARG A 124 -17.03 6.63 -4.41
CA ARG A 124 -17.99 6.90 -3.33
C ARG A 124 -18.01 8.38 -2.90
N LEU A 125 -16.91 9.10 -3.11
CA LEU A 125 -16.83 10.54 -2.85
C LEU A 125 -17.49 11.40 -3.93
N ALA A 126 -17.74 10.86 -5.13
CA ALA A 126 -18.28 11.61 -6.27
C ALA A 126 -19.58 12.38 -5.98
N PRO A 127 -20.59 11.83 -5.28
CA PRO A 127 -21.82 12.56 -4.94
C PRO A 127 -21.59 13.84 -4.13
N PHE A 128 -20.47 13.91 -3.41
CA PHE A 128 -20.13 15.04 -2.55
C PHE A 128 -19.29 16.12 -3.24
N ARG A 129 -18.94 15.91 -4.51
CA ARG A 129 -18.27 16.88 -5.39
C ARG A 129 -17.04 17.56 -4.74
N PRO A 130 -16.06 16.79 -4.23
CA PRO A 130 -14.80 17.35 -3.75
C PRO A 130 -14.10 18.12 -4.88
N ARG A 131 -13.46 19.24 -4.53
CA ARG A 131 -12.86 20.20 -5.47
C ARG A 131 -11.36 20.27 -5.39
N VAL A 132 -10.77 20.19 -4.19
CA VAL A 132 -9.32 20.34 -4.02
C VAL A 132 -8.73 19.09 -3.40
N LEU A 133 -7.91 18.40 -4.17
CA LEU A 133 -7.23 17.17 -3.78
C LEU A 133 -5.73 17.41 -3.78
N LEU A 134 -5.02 16.90 -2.78
CA LEU A 134 -3.57 16.87 -2.75
C LEU A 134 -3.12 15.41 -2.80
N ASP A 135 -2.23 15.08 -3.72
CA ASP A 135 -1.63 13.75 -3.88
C ASP A 135 -0.13 13.86 -3.57
N VAL A 136 0.26 13.59 -2.33
CA VAL A 136 1.64 13.74 -1.84
C VAL A 136 2.37 12.41 -1.98
N GLY A 137 3.39 12.37 -2.84
CA GLY A 137 3.99 11.12 -3.30
C GLY A 137 3.21 10.53 -4.48
N ALA A 138 2.89 11.38 -5.46
CA ALA A 138 2.05 11.01 -6.59
C ALA A 138 2.68 9.97 -7.53
N ASN A 139 3.99 9.71 -7.40
CA ASN A 139 4.75 8.80 -8.27
C ASN A 139 4.48 9.16 -9.74
N VAL A 140 4.22 8.17 -10.59
CA VAL A 140 3.88 8.36 -12.00
C VAL A 140 2.46 8.89 -12.21
N GLY A 141 1.64 9.05 -11.17
CA GLY A 141 0.32 9.71 -11.24
C GLY A 141 -0.92 8.83 -11.38
N GLU A 142 -0.86 7.54 -11.05
CA GLU A 142 -1.99 6.62 -11.20
C GLU A 142 -3.19 7.05 -10.35
N TRP A 143 -2.92 7.46 -9.11
CA TRP A 143 -3.96 7.93 -8.20
C TRP A 143 -4.56 9.27 -8.67
N ALA A 144 -3.73 10.24 -9.05
CA ALA A 144 -4.19 11.52 -9.59
C ALA A 144 -5.07 11.35 -10.84
N GLU A 145 -4.70 10.44 -11.75
CA GLU A 145 -5.49 10.07 -12.93
C GLU A 145 -6.84 9.46 -12.53
N ALA A 146 -6.85 8.52 -11.59
CA ALA A 146 -8.08 7.92 -11.06
C ALA A 146 -8.98 8.97 -10.39
N ALA A 147 -8.41 9.87 -9.60
CA ALA A 147 -9.12 10.95 -8.93
C ALA A 147 -9.82 11.86 -9.94
N CYS A 148 -9.11 12.35 -10.97
CA CYS A 148 -9.72 13.20 -12.00
C CYS A 148 -10.78 12.50 -12.86
N ARG A 149 -10.74 11.17 -12.98
CA ARG A 149 -11.78 10.37 -13.67
C ARG A 149 -13.04 10.21 -12.84
N HIS A 150 -12.91 9.89 -11.55
CA HIS A 150 -14.05 9.69 -10.66
C HIS A 150 -14.65 11.02 -10.16
N LEU A 151 -13.83 12.07 -10.08
CA LEU A 151 -14.18 13.38 -9.54
C LEU A 151 -13.97 14.44 -10.62
N PRO A 152 -14.94 14.65 -11.53
CA PRO A 152 -14.76 15.50 -12.71
C PRO A 152 -14.56 16.99 -12.38
N GLU A 153 -14.97 17.43 -11.19
CA GLU A 153 -14.84 18.81 -10.71
C GLU A 153 -13.60 19.04 -9.84
N ALA A 154 -12.84 17.99 -9.54
CA ALA A 154 -11.64 18.09 -8.73
C ALA A 154 -10.46 18.64 -9.53
N THR A 155 -9.70 19.51 -8.88
CA THR A 155 -8.31 19.82 -9.19
C THR A 155 -7.41 19.04 -8.23
N VAL A 156 -6.47 18.29 -8.78
CA VAL A 156 -5.49 17.50 -8.04
C VAL A 156 -4.15 18.24 -8.08
N HIS A 157 -3.61 18.57 -6.92
CA HIS A 157 -2.26 19.07 -6.74
C HIS A 157 -1.36 17.87 -6.42
N ALA A 158 -0.65 17.37 -7.42
CA ALA A 158 0.17 16.18 -7.34
C ALA A 158 1.63 16.57 -7.06
N PHE A 159 2.23 15.99 -6.03
CA PHE A 159 3.61 16.25 -5.61
C PHE A 159 4.47 15.02 -5.84
N GLU A 160 5.50 15.16 -6.67
CA GLU A 160 6.47 14.11 -6.90
C GLU A 160 7.89 14.70 -6.78
N ILE A 161 8.64 14.21 -5.81
CA ILE A 161 9.94 14.76 -5.41
C ILE A 161 11.06 14.32 -6.37
N ALA A 162 10.93 13.16 -7.01
CA ALA A 162 11.90 12.64 -7.96
C ALA A 162 11.70 13.28 -9.34
N PRO A 163 12.68 14.03 -9.88
CA PRO A 163 12.50 14.77 -11.14
C PRO A 163 12.14 13.89 -12.34
N ALA A 164 12.71 12.69 -12.43
CA ALA A 164 12.43 11.74 -13.51
C ALA A 164 10.99 11.21 -13.44
N THR A 165 10.54 10.81 -12.25
CA THR A 165 9.16 10.36 -12.01
C THR A 165 8.16 11.50 -12.24
N ALA A 166 8.49 12.71 -11.79
CA ALA A 166 7.68 13.90 -12.02
C ALA A 166 7.52 14.22 -13.53
N ALA A 167 8.47 13.84 -14.38
CA ALA A 167 8.32 13.97 -15.84
C ALA A 167 7.24 13.00 -16.38
N LEU A 168 7.27 11.73 -15.94
CA LEU A 168 6.24 10.76 -16.30
C LEU A 168 4.85 11.17 -15.80
N LEU A 169 4.78 11.72 -14.58
CA LEU A 169 3.56 12.30 -14.03
C LEU A 169 3.02 13.45 -14.89
N ARG A 170 3.88 14.31 -15.44
CA ARG A 170 3.45 15.39 -16.37
C ARG A 170 2.85 14.81 -17.65
N ASP A 171 3.46 13.78 -18.22
CA ASP A 171 2.95 13.13 -19.42
C ASP A 171 1.57 12.51 -19.17
N ARG A 172 1.39 11.84 -18.02
CA ARG A 172 0.09 11.31 -17.58
C ARG A 172 -0.93 12.41 -17.28
N ALA A 173 -0.50 13.56 -16.78
CA ALA A 173 -1.35 14.70 -16.45
C ALA A 173 -1.85 15.48 -17.69
N ALA A 174 -1.09 15.45 -18.80
CA ALA A 174 -1.37 16.26 -19.98
C ALA A 174 -2.82 16.13 -20.55
N PRO A 175 -3.44 14.93 -20.61
CA PRO A 175 -4.82 14.77 -21.09
C PRO A 175 -5.89 15.44 -20.21
N PHE A 176 -5.56 15.85 -18.99
CA PHE A 176 -6.53 16.39 -18.02
C PHE A 176 -6.66 17.93 -18.06
N GLY A 177 -6.03 18.59 -19.03
CA GLY A 177 -6.27 20.02 -19.31
C GLY A 177 -5.98 20.94 -18.11
N GLY A 178 -4.96 20.62 -17.32
CA GLY A 178 -4.56 21.40 -16.14
C GLY A 178 -5.30 21.05 -14.85
N ARG A 179 -6.24 20.09 -14.86
CA ARG A 179 -6.86 19.59 -13.61
C ARG A 179 -5.89 18.82 -12.72
N ILE A 180 -4.79 18.30 -13.27
CA ILE A 180 -3.68 17.73 -12.49
C ILE A 180 -2.53 18.74 -12.54
N VAL A 181 -2.29 19.42 -11.42
CA VAL A 181 -1.21 20.39 -11.22
C VAL A 181 -0.01 19.64 -10.68
N VAL A 182 1.06 19.53 -11.49
CA VAL A 182 2.26 18.78 -11.13
C VAL A 182 3.27 19.68 -10.42
N ASN A 183 3.66 19.29 -9.21
CA ASN A 183 4.62 19.97 -8.36
C ASN A 183 5.88 19.09 -8.21
N PRO A 184 7.01 19.43 -8.87
CA PRO A 184 8.23 18.62 -8.87
C PRO A 184 9.09 18.83 -7.61
N PHE A 185 8.45 18.77 -6.44
CA PHE A 185 9.05 18.94 -5.13
C PHE A 185 8.20 18.20 -4.09
N GLY A 186 8.79 17.86 -2.93
CA GLY A 186 8.08 17.17 -1.86
C GLY A 186 7.41 18.12 -0.87
N LEU A 187 6.52 17.56 -0.03
CA LEU A 187 6.06 18.23 1.18
C LEU A 187 6.78 17.65 2.40
N SER A 188 7.10 18.52 3.38
CA SER A 188 7.77 18.15 4.63
C SER A 188 7.35 19.08 5.77
N ASP A 189 7.96 18.88 6.93
CA ASP A 189 7.88 19.70 8.14
C ASP A 189 8.53 21.09 8.02
N ARG A 190 9.31 21.33 6.96
CA ARG A 190 10.05 22.58 6.72
C ARG A 190 10.28 22.84 5.24
N GLU A 191 10.61 24.10 4.92
CA GLU A 191 11.12 24.49 3.61
C GLU A 191 12.63 24.22 3.50
N GLY A 192 13.08 23.84 2.31
CA GLY A 192 14.51 23.65 2.02
C GLY A 192 14.75 22.44 1.14
N ARG A 193 15.87 21.76 1.36
CA ARG A 193 16.26 20.58 0.58
C ARG A 193 16.43 19.34 1.44
N VAL A 194 16.10 18.19 0.87
CA VAL A 194 16.33 16.86 1.46
C VAL A 194 17.09 15.97 0.49
N THR A 195 17.74 14.93 1.03
CA THR A 195 18.35 13.89 0.22
C THR A 195 17.30 12.83 -0.11
N ILE A 196 17.20 12.47 -1.38
CA ILE A 196 16.44 11.33 -1.88
C ILE A 196 17.40 10.28 -2.43
N TYR A 197 16.98 9.03 -2.34
CA TYR A 197 17.71 7.87 -2.80
C TYR A 197 16.91 7.22 -3.93
N ALA A 198 17.53 7.11 -5.11
CA ALA A 198 16.94 6.46 -6.27
C ALA A 198 17.65 5.13 -6.56
N ASP A 199 16.89 4.16 -7.06
CA ASP A 199 17.46 2.94 -7.61
C ASP A 199 18.27 3.26 -8.89
N ALA A 200 19.53 2.82 -8.92
CA ALA A 200 20.41 3.00 -10.08
C ALA A 200 19.90 2.31 -11.36
N ALA A 201 19.07 1.27 -11.23
CA ALA A 201 18.47 0.54 -12.36
C ALA A 201 17.05 1.02 -12.70
N ASP A 202 16.38 1.74 -11.80
CA ASP A 202 15.02 2.25 -11.97
C ASP A 202 14.80 3.55 -11.20
N SER A 203 15.02 4.69 -11.85
CA SER A 203 14.87 5.99 -11.20
C SER A 203 13.44 6.31 -10.73
N THR A 204 12.44 5.47 -11.05
CA THR A 204 11.07 5.63 -10.58
C THR A 204 10.87 5.10 -9.15
N ALA A 205 11.71 4.18 -8.69
CA ALA A 205 11.77 3.75 -7.30
C ALA A 205 12.67 4.71 -6.51
N THR A 206 12.05 5.73 -5.91
CA THR A 206 12.74 6.74 -5.10
C THR A 206 12.18 6.76 -3.68
N SER A 207 13.05 6.85 -2.67
CA SER A 207 12.65 7.01 -1.27
C SER A 207 13.54 8.02 -0.55
N THR A 208 13.03 8.63 0.52
CA THR A 208 13.84 9.43 1.45
C THR A 208 14.62 8.54 2.43
N LEU A 209 14.33 7.24 2.46
CA LEU A 209 15.00 6.25 3.31
C LEU A 209 15.82 5.27 2.46
N PRO A 210 17.14 5.12 2.70
CA PRO A 210 17.97 4.14 1.98
C PRO A 210 17.46 2.70 2.10
N LEU A 211 16.79 2.37 3.21
CA LEU A 211 16.32 1.03 3.51
C LEU A 211 15.09 0.61 2.68
N ALA A 212 14.27 1.56 2.23
CA ALA A 212 13.11 1.26 1.37
C ALA A 212 13.56 0.56 0.07
N LEU A 213 14.76 0.89 -0.42
CA LEU A 213 15.37 0.25 -1.60
C LEU A 213 16.00 -1.11 -1.30
N ALA A 214 16.19 -1.48 -0.02
CA ALA A 214 16.87 -2.70 0.40
C ALA A 214 15.92 -3.89 0.66
N TYR A 215 14.61 -3.67 0.81
CA TYR A 215 13.65 -4.71 1.19
C TYR A 215 12.99 -5.43 0.00
N ASN A 216 13.74 -5.72 -1.07
CA ASN A 216 13.26 -6.56 -2.17
C ASN A 216 13.92 -7.95 -2.10
N PRO A 217 13.36 -8.91 -1.34
CA PRO A 217 13.97 -10.21 -1.11
C PRO A 217 13.96 -11.03 -2.42
N GLY A 218 15.11 -11.12 -3.09
CA GLY A 218 15.29 -11.97 -4.27
C GLY A 218 16.07 -11.35 -5.43
N MET A 219 16.43 -10.05 -5.36
CA MET A 219 17.29 -9.42 -6.37
C MET A 219 18.72 -9.28 -5.85
N ASP A 220 19.67 -9.98 -6.49
CA ASP A 220 21.08 -9.62 -6.45
C ASP A 220 21.21 -8.20 -7.05
N ARG A 221 21.35 -7.18 -6.21
CA ARG A 221 21.43 -5.78 -6.68
C ARG A 221 22.89 -5.37 -6.92
N PRO A 222 23.28 -4.93 -8.14
CA PRO A 222 24.68 -4.64 -8.45
C PRO A 222 25.21 -3.26 -8.03
N ALA A 223 24.43 -2.33 -7.47
CA ALA A 223 24.91 -0.97 -7.20
C ALA A 223 24.25 -0.30 -5.98
N ALA A 224 25.02 0.56 -5.30
CA ALA A 224 24.53 1.45 -4.24
C ALA A 224 23.49 2.45 -4.80
N PRO A 225 22.50 2.88 -3.98
CA PRO A 225 21.52 3.86 -4.41
C PRO A 225 22.16 5.18 -4.80
N VAL A 226 21.56 5.89 -5.76
CA VAL A 226 22.01 7.21 -6.21
C VAL A 226 21.38 8.26 -5.31
N GLU A 227 22.21 9.10 -4.69
CA GLU A 227 21.75 10.24 -3.90
C GLU A 227 21.48 11.45 -4.79
N ALA A 228 20.34 12.12 -4.58
CA ALA A 228 20.04 13.41 -5.18
C ALA A 228 19.45 14.37 -4.15
N MET A 229 19.72 15.66 -4.30
CA MET A 229 19.07 16.70 -3.49
C MET A 229 17.77 17.12 -4.16
N ALA A 230 16.68 17.18 -3.40
CA ALA A 230 15.38 17.62 -3.88
C ALA A 230 14.79 18.70 -2.98
N GLU A 231 13.99 19.58 -3.57
CA GLU A 231 13.31 20.67 -2.86
C GLU A 231 12.10 20.14 -2.09
N VAL A 232 11.84 20.74 -0.93
CA VAL A 232 10.64 20.52 -0.11
C VAL A 232 10.09 21.84 0.41
N THR A 233 8.78 21.87 0.63
CA THR A 233 8.08 22.96 1.32
C THR A 233 7.08 22.38 2.32
N THR A 234 6.44 23.22 3.14
CA THR A 234 5.37 22.78 4.04
C THR A 234 4.02 22.80 3.32
N GLY A 235 3.11 21.93 3.76
CA GLY A 235 1.72 21.96 3.31
C GLY A 235 1.08 23.32 3.56
N ASP A 236 1.26 23.89 4.76
CA ASP A 236 0.74 25.21 5.11
C ASP A 236 1.22 26.31 4.16
N ALA A 237 2.54 26.37 3.89
CA ALA A 237 3.11 27.37 2.98
C ALA A 237 2.59 27.19 1.55
N TYR A 238 2.44 25.95 1.09
CA TYR A 238 1.86 25.66 -0.22
C TYR A 238 0.42 26.17 -0.31
N LEU A 239 -0.43 25.82 0.66
CA LEU A 239 -1.84 26.22 0.65
C LEU A 239 -1.99 27.75 0.62
N ASP A 240 -1.18 28.46 1.40
CA ASP A 240 -1.24 29.91 1.48
C ASP A 240 -0.73 30.58 0.19
N ARG A 241 0.39 30.11 -0.38
CA ARG A 241 0.92 30.62 -1.66
C ARG A 241 -0.05 30.44 -2.83
N HIS A 242 -0.81 29.35 -2.82
CA HIS A 242 -1.77 29.02 -3.88
C HIS A 242 -3.20 29.50 -3.59
N GLY A 243 -3.45 30.18 -2.46
CA GLY A 243 -4.77 30.66 -2.08
C GLY A 243 -5.80 29.54 -1.86
N ILE A 244 -5.34 28.35 -1.47
CA ILE A 244 -6.20 27.18 -1.25
C ILE A 244 -6.82 27.28 0.14
N ALA A 245 -8.09 27.66 0.22
CA ALA A 245 -8.77 27.83 1.49
C ALA A 245 -8.97 26.50 2.25
N ALA A 246 -9.29 25.42 1.53
CA ALA A 246 -9.54 24.10 2.11
C ALA A 246 -9.13 22.97 1.15
N VAL A 247 -8.77 21.83 1.74
CA VAL A 247 -8.44 20.57 1.08
C VAL A 247 -9.54 19.56 1.39
N ASP A 248 -10.17 19.03 0.34
CA ASP A 248 -11.20 18.02 0.47
C ASP A 248 -10.60 16.65 0.81
N LEU A 249 -9.50 16.28 0.15
CA LEU A 249 -8.79 15.03 0.38
C LEU A 249 -7.29 15.22 0.21
N LEU A 250 -6.54 14.92 1.27
CA LEU A 250 -5.08 14.88 1.31
C LEU A 250 -4.63 13.42 1.30
N LYS A 251 -4.11 12.93 0.18
CA LYS A 251 -3.41 11.64 0.13
C LYS A 251 -1.94 11.83 0.47
N ILE A 252 -1.41 10.96 1.32
CA ILE A 252 -0.02 10.94 1.76
C ILE A 252 0.52 9.53 1.60
N ASP A 253 1.46 9.36 0.69
CA ASP A 253 2.05 8.07 0.32
C ASP A 253 3.52 8.32 -0.05
N VAL A 254 4.33 8.51 0.98
CA VAL A 254 5.71 9.02 0.86
C VAL A 254 6.71 8.05 1.48
N GLU A 255 6.33 6.77 1.57
CA GLU A 255 7.17 5.65 1.92
C GLU A 255 7.92 5.86 3.26
N GLY A 256 7.18 6.30 4.29
CA GLY A 256 7.68 6.46 5.66
C GLY A 256 7.81 7.91 6.15
N ALA A 257 7.75 8.90 5.25
CA ALA A 257 7.85 10.33 5.60
C ALA A 257 6.50 10.99 5.95
N GLU A 258 5.43 10.20 6.18
CA GLU A 258 4.07 10.70 6.40
C GLU A 258 4.00 11.67 7.57
N ARG A 259 4.78 11.41 8.62
CA ARG A 259 4.88 12.28 9.80
C ARG A 259 5.39 13.67 9.44
N ALA A 260 6.45 13.78 8.66
CA ALA A 260 7.01 15.07 8.27
C ALA A 260 5.99 15.86 7.44
N VAL A 261 5.29 15.19 6.52
CA VAL A 261 4.20 15.82 5.74
C VAL A 261 3.12 16.36 6.68
N LEU A 262 2.61 15.53 7.61
CA LEU A 262 1.55 15.94 8.54
C LEU A 262 1.99 17.07 9.49
N ASP A 263 3.23 17.06 9.96
CA ASP A 263 3.81 18.17 10.75
C ASP A 263 3.85 19.47 9.92
N GLY A 264 4.08 19.38 8.60
CA GLY A 264 4.00 20.48 7.65
C GLY A 264 2.58 21.01 7.34
N PHE A 265 1.53 20.30 7.75
CA PHE A 265 0.12 20.74 7.67
C PHE A 265 -0.44 21.19 9.03
N SER A 266 0.42 21.40 10.03
CA SER A 266 -0.04 21.58 11.41
C SER A 266 -0.96 22.80 11.61
N GLY A 267 -0.77 23.88 10.85
CA GLY A 267 -1.66 25.05 10.84
C GLY A 267 -3.00 24.73 10.20
N ALA A 268 -2.98 24.15 9.00
CA ALA A 268 -4.17 23.77 8.24
C ALA A 268 -5.04 22.74 8.96
N LEU A 269 -4.43 21.74 9.60
CA LEU A 269 -5.15 20.74 10.38
C LEU A 269 -5.85 21.35 11.60
N ARG A 270 -5.15 22.20 12.37
CA ARG A 270 -5.76 22.90 13.52
C ARG A 270 -6.86 23.88 13.11
N ALA A 271 -6.73 24.48 11.93
CA ALA A 271 -7.73 25.40 11.38
C ALA A 271 -8.92 24.67 10.71
N GLY A 272 -8.95 23.33 10.71
CA GLY A 272 -10.03 22.55 10.07
C GLY A 272 -10.06 22.70 8.55
N ARG A 273 -8.93 23.07 7.92
CA ARG A 273 -8.83 23.26 6.46
C ARG A 273 -8.76 21.95 5.69
N VAL A 274 -8.53 20.81 6.34
CA VAL A 274 -8.43 19.48 5.69
C VAL A 274 -9.61 18.61 6.13
N ARG A 275 -10.41 18.12 5.17
CA ARG A 275 -11.64 17.35 5.47
C ARG A 275 -11.40 15.86 5.59
N MET A 276 -10.50 15.32 4.78
CA MET A 276 -10.12 13.91 4.77
C MET A 276 -8.64 13.76 4.47
N ILE A 277 -8.02 12.79 5.13
CA ILE A 277 -6.64 12.38 4.90
C ILE A 277 -6.65 10.90 4.58
N GLN A 278 -6.03 10.51 3.48
CA GLN A 278 -5.63 9.14 3.22
C GLN A 278 -4.13 9.03 3.48
N PHE A 279 -3.69 8.06 4.27
CA PHE A 279 -2.28 7.86 4.56
C PHE A 279 -1.91 6.38 4.51
N GLU A 280 -0.65 6.12 4.12
CA GLU A 280 -0.09 4.79 4.23
C GLU A 280 0.38 4.49 5.67
N TYR A 281 0.15 3.27 6.14
CA TYR A 281 0.72 2.75 7.38
C TYR A 281 1.29 1.36 7.13
N GLY A 282 2.62 1.24 7.08
CA GLY A 282 3.32 -0.01 6.78
C GLY A 282 4.63 -0.16 7.53
N TRP A 283 5.39 -1.19 7.17
CA TRP A 283 6.67 -1.52 7.82
C TRP A 283 7.71 -0.40 7.76
N LEU A 284 7.63 0.52 6.79
CA LEU A 284 8.49 1.70 6.74
C LEU A 284 8.22 2.67 7.89
N ASN A 285 6.97 2.78 8.35
CA ASN A 285 6.62 3.62 9.49
C ASN A 285 7.24 3.12 10.81
N ALA A 286 7.56 1.82 10.91
CA ALA A 286 8.32 1.29 12.04
C ALA A 286 9.72 1.91 12.13
N HIS A 287 10.31 2.32 11.00
CA HIS A 287 11.63 2.95 10.95
C HIS A 287 11.58 4.44 11.30
N THR A 288 10.50 5.12 10.95
CA THR A 288 10.33 6.56 11.23
C THR A 288 9.63 6.84 12.56
N GLY A 289 9.17 5.78 13.24
CA GLY A 289 8.46 5.88 14.52
C GLY A 289 7.02 6.40 14.39
N ALA A 290 6.50 6.53 13.17
CA ALA A 290 5.12 6.92 12.87
C ALA A 290 4.16 5.74 13.07
N THR A 291 4.03 5.26 14.31
CA THR A 291 3.11 4.17 14.67
C THR A 291 1.65 4.54 14.35
N LEU A 292 0.77 3.54 14.19
CA LEU A 292 -0.66 3.80 14.01
C LEU A 292 -1.21 4.55 15.23
N LYS A 293 -0.74 4.21 16.43
CA LYS A 293 -1.01 4.98 17.65
C LYS A 293 -0.65 6.46 17.52
N TRP A 294 0.47 6.78 16.89
CA TRP A 294 0.89 8.17 16.68
C TRP A 294 -0.10 8.91 15.76
N PHE A 295 -0.55 8.30 14.66
CA PHE A 295 -1.57 8.89 13.79
C PHE A 295 -2.88 9.18 14.54
N HIS A 296 -3.37 8.22 15.34
CA HIS A 296 -4.55 8.44 16.18
C HIS A 296 -4.32 9.56 17.20
N GLY A 297 -3.18 9.55 17.90
CA GLY A 297 -2.84 10.59 18.88
C GLY A 297 -2.70 12.00 18.30
N LEU A 298 -2.33 12.12 17.01
CA LEU A 298 -2.27 13.40 16.31
C LEU A 298 -3.66 13.85 15.82
N LEU A 299 -4.40 12.97 15.14
CA LEU A 299 -5.57 13.37 14.34
C LEU A 299 -6.89 13.30 15.12
N GLU A 300 -7.07 12.37 16.07
CA GLU A 300 -8.32 12.28 16.84
C GLU A 300 -8.60 13.53 17.70
N PRO A 301 -7.61 14.13 18.40
CA PRO A 301 -7.84 15.39 19.12
C PRO A 301 -8.27 16.53 18.20
N LEU A 302 -7.86 16.49 16.94
CA LEU A 302 -8.25 17.44 15.89
C LEU A 302 -9.61 17.10 15.26
N GLY A 303 -10.32 16.09 15.74
CA GLY A 303 -11.68 15.77 15.33
C GLY A 303 -11.81 14.77 14.19
N PHE A 304 -10.73 14.07 13.84
CA PHE A 304 -10.79 13.02 12.83
C PHE A 304 -11.26 11.68 13.42
N ARG A 305 -12.01 10.92 12.63
CA ARG A 305 -12.24 9.48 12.84
C ARG A 305 -11.36 8.70 11.87
N ILE A 306 -10.63 7.72 12.40
CA ILE A 306 -9.69 6.92 11.62
C ILE A 306 -10.25 5.52 11.38
N GLY A 307 -9.96 4.97 10.21
CA GLY A 307 -10.29 3.59 9.86
C GLY A 307 -9.44 3.06 8.73
N LYS A 308 -9.32 1.74 8.66
CA LYS A 308 -8.61 1.08 7.56
C LYS A 308 -9.47 1.08 6.30
N LEU A 309 -8.86 1.34 5.14
CA LEU A 309 -9.53 1.30 3.85
C LEU A 309 -9.59 -0.13 3.31
N TYR A 310 -10.76 -0.51 2.82
CA TYR A 310 -11.07 -1.75 2.12
C TYR A 310 -11.82 -1.43 0.81
N PRO A 311 -11.89 -2.36 -0.15
CA PRO A 311 -12.70 -2.19 -1.37
C PRO A 311 -14.18 -1.86 -1.10
N GLU A 312 -14.71 -2.40 -0.01
CA GLU A 312 -16.11 -2.25 0.41
C GLU A 312 -16.38 -0.93 1.14
N GLY A 313 -15.35 -0.28 1.70
CA GLY A 313 -15.47 0.95 2.47
C GLY A 313 -14.35 1.14 3.49
N VAL A 314 -14.61 1.95 4.50
CA VAL A 314 -13.67 2.27 5.57
C VAL A 314 -14.18 1.68 6.89
N ALA A 315 -13.33 0.91 7.55
CA ALA A 315 -13.58 0.34 8.86
C ALA A 315 -13.22 1.37 9.95
N PHE A 316 -14.01 2.42 10.10
CA PHE A 316 -13.83 3.42 11.17
C PHE A 316 -13.99 2.78 12.55
N LYS A 317 -12.95 2.87 13.39
CA LYS A 317 -12.93 2.33 14.75
C LYS A 317 -11.96 3.11 15.62
N ASP A 318 -12.09 2.95 16.92
CA ASP A 318 -11.13 3.48 17.88
C ASP A 318 -9.87 2.59 17.88
N TYR A 319 -8.72 3.19 18.16
CA TYR A 319 -7.44 2.48 18.17
C TYR A 319 -7.42 1.34 19.20
N ALA A 320 -6.90 0.18 18.79
CA ALA A 320 -6.51 -0.90 19.67
C ALA A 320 -5.05 -1.31 19.40
N TYR A 321 -4.34 -1.82 20.40
CA TYR A 321 -2.93 -2.20 20.23
C TYR A 321 -2.73 -3.31 19.20
N GLU A 322 -3.75 -4.14 18.95
CA GLU A 322 -3.76 -5.18 17.93
C GLU A 322 -3.74 -4.63 16.49
N ASP A 323 -4.06 -3.36 16.31
CA ASP A 323 -4.00 -2.68 15.01
C ASP A 323 -2.57 -2.30 14.61
N GLU A 324 -1.61 -2.36 15.55
CA GLU A 324 -0.20 -2.03 15.33
C GLU A 324 0.55 -3.18 14.62
N ASP A 325 0.12 -3.49 13.40
CA ASP A 325 0.58 -4.66 12.63
C ASP A 325 1.56 -4.34 11.49
N PHE A 326 1.70 -3.06 11.12
CA PHE A 326 2.51 -2.58 9.99
C PHE A 326 2.27 -3.29 8.64
N LEU A 327 1.07 -3.84 8.44
CA LEU A 327 0.72 -4.61 7.23
C LEU A 327 0.12 -3.76 6.10
N GLY A 328 -0.34 -2.54 6.40
CA GLY A 328 -0.76 -1.56 5.41
C GLY A 328 -1.92 -1.92 4.50
N PRO A 329 -2.07 -1.21 3.37
CA PRO A 329 -1.42 0.08 3.13
C PRO A 329 -2.29 1.23 3.61
N ASN A 330 -3.55 1.30 3.21
CA ASN A 330 -4.31 2.55 3.25
C ASN A 330 -5.21 2.69 4.49
N TYR A 331 -5.09 3.84 5.15
CA TYR A 331 -5.99 4.30 6.20
C TYR A 331 -6.62 5.63 5.80
N ILE A 332 -7.83 5.87 6.32
CA ILE A 332 -8.58 7.11 6.13
C ILE A 332 -8.79 7.74 7.49
N ALA A 333 -8.43 9.02 7.61
CA ALA A 333 -8.88 9.91 8.66
C ALA A 333 -9.88 10.90 8.06
N CYS A 334 -11.13 10.91 8.53
CA CYS A 334 -12.15 11.85 8.07
C CYS A 334 -12.61 12.75 9.21
N HIS A 335 -12.63 14.06 8.98
CA HIS A 335 -13.04 15.03 9.98
C HIS A 335 -14.54 14.86 10.31
N ARG A 336 -14.90 14.93 11.60
CA ARG A 336 -16.27 14.70 12.10
C ARG A 336 -17.33 15.65 11.53
N ASP A 337 -16.93 16.82 11.05
CA ASP A 337 -17.83 17.76 10.37
C ASP A 337 -18.35 17.21 9.03
N ARG A 338 -17.70 16.17 8.50
CA ARG A 338 -18.17 15.37 7.35
C ARG A 338 -18.77 14.05 7.80
N ALA A 339 -19.72 14.11 8.73
CA ALA A 339 -20.49 12.94 9.16
C ALA A 339 -21.19 12.24 7.97
N ASP A 340 -21.60 13.02 6.95
CA ASP A 340 -22.12 12.54 5.67
C ASP A 340 -21.12 11.64 4.92
N TRP A 341 -19.82 11.99 4.94
CA TRP A 341 -18.76 11.16 4.34
C TRP A 341 -18.49 9.92 5.16
N ILE A 342 -18.36 10.07 6.47
CA ILE A 342 -18.09 8.94 7.37
C ILE A 342 -19.15 7.86 7.20
N GLU A 343 -20.43 8.25 7.12
CA GLU A 343 -21.52 7.29 6.95
C GLU A 343 -21.52 6.66 5.56
N ALA A 344 -21.38 7.45 4.49
CA ALA A 344 -21.37 6.93 3.13
C ALA A 344 -20.17 6.03 2.80
N LEU A 345 -19.04 6.21 3.51
CA LEU A 345 -17.83 5.44 3.32
C LEU A 345 -17.72 4.24 4.24
N ARG A 346 -18.58 4.10 5.26
CA ARG A 346 -18.48 3.01 6.23
C ARG A 346 -18.54 1.65 5.53
N CYS A 347 -17.67 0.72 5.94
CA CYS A 347 -17.81 -0.67 5.52
C CYS A 347 -19.23 -1.18 5.86
N PRO A 348 -19.87 -1.96 4.98
CA PRO A 348 -21.10 -2.63 5.34
C PRO A 348 -20.87 -3.46 6.62
N PRO A 349 -21.86 -3.52 7.53
CA PRO A 349 -21.74 -4.38 8.70
C PRO A 349 -21.39 -5.79 8.22
N LEU A 350 -20.37 -6.40 8.83
CA LEU A 350 -20.08 -7.81 8.61
C LEU A 350 -21.35 -8.58 8.93
N ALA A 351 -22.03 -9.09 7.90
CA ALA A 351 -23.12 -10.03 8.09
C ALA A 351 -22.50 -11.23 8.79
N LEU A 352 -22.68 -11.32 10.11
CA LEU A 352 -22.34 -12.49 10.91
C LEU A 352 -23.28 -13.60 10.44
N ALA A 353 -22.86 -14.33 9.41
CA ALA A 353 -23.55 -15.52 8.91
C ALA A 353 -23.36 -16.70 9.86
#